data_AF-A0A8U0PQC1-F1
#
_entry.id   AF-A0A8U0PQC1-F1
#
_cell.length_a   1.000
_cell.length_b   1.000
_cell.length_c   1.000
_cell.angle_alpha   90.00
_cell.angle_beta   90.00
_cell.angle_gamma   90.00
#
_symmetry.space_group_name_H-M   'P 1'
#
loop_
_entity.id
_entity.type
_entity.pdbx_description
1 polymer ?
#
loop_
_entity_poly.entity_id
_entity_poly.type
_entity_poly.pdbx_seq_one_letter_code
_entity_poly.pdbx_strand_id
1 'polypeptide(L)'
;MMRQQKPHRSNHPLPRTALGQLFTDQWGSRSQPVVRCIAFDRCATQDQKCLFNVKAKLCGCLLALGLGVGLSQYQSKSHTKHHIQQGRSTIVHLFEWRWNDIAEECERYLGPNGFDGVQISPPSENVVVTKPWRPWWERYQPVSYNLCSRSGTQQELRDMVCRCNNVGVKIYADVVINHMCMSGAGEGEGRRRSTCGSYFNASKREFPSVPYSASHFNDDKCTTSSRNIETYQDIYQVRNCRLLGLLDLAQDKEHVRERIVDYMNRLVDMGIAGFRVDACKHMWPEDLKNIYSRLHNLNTTWFTQGSRPLIYQEIIDLGGEPIKATEYSGLGLVTEFKYGTMLGSVIRKWNQGKLSDLKTCGESWDLLPSGEALVFVDNHDNQRGHGAGGASILTFWEPRMYKMAVAFMLAHPYGVTRVMSSYRWDQHVVDGKKYGDVP
;
A
#
# COMPACT_ATOMS: atom_id res chain seq x y z
N MET A 1 37.93 -4.85 -72.01
CA MET A 1 36.63 -4.22 -72.31
C MET A 1 36.48 -2.98 -71.44
N MET A 2 36.11 -1.86 -72.06
CA MET A 2 36.35 -0.49 -71.62
C MET A 2 35.45 0.04 -70.48
N ARG A 3 35.96 1.09 -69.85
CA ARG A 3 35.40 2.00 -68.83
C ARG A 3 34.33 2.98 -69.36
N GLN A 4 33.67 3.66 -68.39
CA GLN A 4 33.09 5.04 -68.44
C GLN A 4 31.71 5.19 -69.13
N GLN A 5 30.78 6.12 -68.82
CA GLN A 5 30.77 7.43 -68.15
C GLN A 5 29.29 7.87 -67.82
N LYS A 6 29.12 8.97 -67.06
CA LYS A 6 27.86 9.65 -66.58
C LYS A 6 27.06 10.39 -67.72
N PRO A 7 26.27 11.47 -67.47
CA PRO A 7 24.86 11.61 -67.00
C PRO A 7 23.96 12.43 -67.98
N HIS A 8 22.67 12.67 -67.68
CA HIS A 8 21.95 13.83 -68.24
C HIS A 8 20.92 14.46 -67.27
N ARG A 9 20.97 15.81 -67.20
CA ARG A 9 20.05 16.75 -66.52
C ARG A 9 18.96 17.24 -67.47
N SER A 10 17.80 17.60 -66.91
CA SER A 10 16.99 18.83 -67.14
C SER A 10 15.59 18.61 -66.52
N ASN A 11 14.77 19.56 -66.08
CA ASN A 11 14.83 20.96 -65.64
C ASN A 11 13.49 21.22 -64.88
N HIS A 12 13.50 22.14 -63.92
CA HIS A 12 12.39 22.71 -63.10
C HIS A 12 11.21 23.34 -63.91
N PRO A 13 10.13 23.97 -63.33
CA PRO A 13 9.78 24.30 -61.92
C PRO A 13 8.28 24.13 -61.48
N LEU A 14 8.06 24.37 -60.17
CA LEU A 14 6.82 24.74 -59.43
C LEU A 14 6.04 25.93 -60.06
N PRO A 15 4.74 26.19 -59.73
CA PRO A 15 4.39 26.96 -58.52
C PRO A 15 3.05 26.66 -57.80
N ARG A 16 3.00 27.24 -56.60
CA ARG A 16 1.92 27.45 -55.62
C ARG A 16 0.69 28.16 -56.20
N THR A 17 -0.49 27.95 -55.59
CA THR A 17 -1.47 28.95 -55.05
C THR A 17 -2.67 28.16 -54.47
N ALA A 18 -3.02 28.24 -53.19
CA ALA A 18 -3.65 29.33 -52.42
C ALA A 18 -5.19 29.35 -52.51
N LEU A 19 -5.80 29.28 -51.31
CA LEU A 19 -7.04 29.95 -50.85
C LEU A 19 -8.37 29.70 -51.58
N GLY A 20 -9.37 29.24 -50.81
CA GLY A 20 -10.78 29.28 -51.18
C GLY A 20 -11.67 28.85 -50.01
N GLN A 21 -12.21 29.85 -49.32
CA GLN A 21 -13.05 29.79 -48.13
C GLN A 21 -14.55 29.86 -48.55
N LEU A 22 -15.46 29.48 -47.63
CA LEU A 22 -16.94 29.77 -47.60
C LEU A 22 -17.84 28.72 -48.31
N PHE A 23 -19.05 28.32 -47.83
CA PHE A 23 -19.95 28.75 -46.75
C PHE A 23 -21.01 27.64 -46.46
N THR A 24 -21.60 27.69 -45.25
CA THR A 24 -22.99 27.35 -44.82
C THR A 24 -23.58 25.93 -44.92
N ASP A 25 -23.91 25.33 -43.76
CA ASP A 25 -25.30 25.15 -43.23
C ASP A 25 -25.29 24.20 -42.00
N GLN A 26 -25.42 24.73 -40.77
CA GLN A 26 -26.63 24.69 -39.91
C GLN A 26 -27.41 23.37 -39.90
N TRP A 27 -27.30 22.59 -38.82
CA TRP A 27 -28.41 21.95 -38.09
C TRP A 27 -27.98 21.69 -36.64
N GLY A 28 -28.74 22.23 -35.68
CA GLY A 28 -28.46 22.10 -34.25
C GLY A 28 -29.19 20.93 -33.59
N SER A 29 -28.71 20.52 -32.41
CA SER A 29 -29.56 20.27 -31.25
C SER A 29 -28.70 20.16 -29.98
N ARG A 30 -29.32 20.55 -28.87
CA ARG A 30 -28.73 20.91 -27.57
C ARG A 30 -28.58 19.68 -26.66
N SER A 31 -27.59 19.71 -25.77
CA SER A 31 -27.82 19.55 -24.32
C SER A 31 -26.56 19.91 -23.53
N GLN A 32 -26.68 20.90 -22.64
CA GLN A 32 -25.73 21.20 -21.57
C GLN A 32 -26.07 20.37 -20.32
N PRO A 33 -25.21 20.38 -19.30
CA PRO A 33 -25.51 21.32 -18.22
C PRO A 33 -24.35 22.24 -17.87
N VAL A 34 -24.75 23.48 -17.60
CA VAL A 34 -23.97 24.57 -17.01
C VAL A 34 -23.91 24.34 -15.50
N VAL A 35 -22.70 24.38 -14.95
CA VAL A 35 -22.50 24.92 -13.59
C VAL A 35 -21.33 25.89 -13.68
N ARG A 36 -21.66 27.18 -13.72
CA ARG A 36 -20.76 28.27 -13.32
C ARG A 36 -21.22 28.71 -11.93
N CYS A 37 -20.29 28.81 -11.00
CA CYS A 37 -20.06 30.02 -10.19
C CYS A 37 -18.79 29.81 -9.35
N ILE A 38 -17.71 30.50 -9.71
CA ILE A 38 -17.12 31.67 -9.03
C ILE A 38 -15.86 31.22 -8.27
N ALA A 39 -14.73 31.58 -8.87
CA ALA A 39 -13.42 31.51 -8.28
C ALA A 39 -13.29 32.51 -7.12
N PHE A 40 -12.64 32.09 -6.05
CA PHE A 40 -11.85 32.98 -5.20
C PHE A 40 -10.46 32.38 -5.05
N ASP A 41 -9.50 33.02 -5.71
CA ASP A 41 -8.07 32.90 -5.43
C ASP A 41 -7.77 33.48 -4.05
N ARG A 42 -7.04 32.71 -3.24
CA ARG A 42 -5.86 33.10 -2.44
C ARG A 42 -5.55 32.00 -1.43
N CYS A 43 -4.47 31.26 -1.66
CA CYS A 43 -3.79 30.54 -0.58
C CYS A 43 -2.38 31.13 -0.48
N ALA A 44 -2.21 32.03 0.49
CA ALA A 44 -0.92 32.55 0.91
C ALA A 44 -0.82 32.36 2.42
N THR A 45 0.16 31.54 2.82
CA THR A 45 0.96 31.55 4.05
C THR A 45 0.29 31.79 5.42
N GLN A 46 0.75 30.96 6.36
CA GLN A 46 0.78 31.11 7.83
C GLN A 46 -0.24 30.33 8.67
N ASP A 47 0.37 29.54 9.55
CA ASP A 47 -0.11 28.95 10.78
C ASP A 47 -1.27 29.68 11.45
N GLN A 48 -2.40 28.98 11.64
CA GLN A 48 -3.16 29.00 12.91
C GLN A 48 -4.33 28.01 12.91
N LYS A 49 -4.24 27.05 13.84
CA LYS A 49 -5.33 26.51 14.68
C LYS A 49 -6.64 26.10 13.96
N CYS A 50 -6.76 24.80 13.68
CA CYS A 50 -8.06 24.13 13.61
C CYS A 50 -8.77 24.23 14.97
N LEU A 51 -9.62 25.25 15.12
CA LEU A 51 -10.62 25.34 16.17
C LEU A 51 -11.97 25.58 15.49
N PHE A 52 -12.75 24.52 15.33
CA PHE A 52 -14.20 24.66 15.18
C PHE A 52 -14.91 23.79 16.21
N ASN A 53 -15.82 24.47 16.90
CA ASN A 53 -16.49 24.10 18.12
C ASN A 53 -17.84 23.46 17.73
N VAL A 54 -18.00 22.14 17.90
CA VAL A 54 -19.29 21.48 17.70
C VAL A 54 -19.97 21.31 19.06
N LYS A 55 -20.83 22.26 19.42
CA LYS A 55 -21.83 22.07 20.48
C LYS A 55 -23.05 21.38 19.88
N ALA A 56 -23.21 20.08 20.11
CA ALA A 56 -24.48 19.39 19.90
C ALA A 56 -25.25 19.35 21.24
N LYS A 57 -26.46 19.91 21.24
CA LYS A 57 -27.37 19.97 22.38
C LYS A 57 -28.00 18.59 22.63
N LEU A 58 -27.96 18.14 23.88
CA LEU A 58 -28.87 17.14 24.43
C LEU A 58 -30.30 17.70 24.46
N CYS A 59 -31.28 16.91 24.01
CA CYS A 59 -32.65 17.01 24.48
C CYS A 59 -33.18 15.58 24.63
N GLY A 60 -33.57 15.22 25.86
CA GLY A 60 -34.00 13.88 26.22
C GLY A 60 -35.48 13.64 25.95
N CYS A 61 -35.81 12.38 25.68
CA CYS A 61 -37.11 11.78 25.97
C CYS A 61 -36.87 10.33 26.43
N LEU A 62 -37.09 10.08 27.71
CA LEU A 62 -37.30 8.76 28.30
C LEU A 62 -38.74 8.32 28.01
N LEU A 63 -38.94 7.09 27.53
CA LEU A 63 -39.91 6.15 28.10
C LEU A 63 -39.74 4.75 27.49
N ALA A 64 -39.94 3.76 28.36
CA ALA A 64 -39.50 2.38 28.27
C ALA A 64 -40.36 1.49 27.38
N LEU A 65 -39.76 0.41 26.89
CA LEU A 65 -40.38 -0.92 26.78
C LEU A 65 -39.28 -1.97 26.68
N GLY A 66 -39.15 -2.78 27.73
CA GLY A 66 -38.25 -3.93 27.76
C GLY A 66 -38.86 -5.14 27.04
N LEU A 67 -38.00 -5.95 26.43
CA LEU A 67 -38.06 -7.41 26.39
C LEU A 67 -36.85 -7.94 25.60
N GLY A 68 -35.97 -8.63 26.33
CA GLY A 68 -35.13 -9.74 25.89
C GLY A 68 -34.29 -9.59 24.62
N VAL A 69 -32.98 -9.38 24.78
CA VAL A 69 -31.98 -10.32 24.24
C VAL A 69 -30.79 -10.33 25.21
N GLY A 70 -30.59 -11.44 25.92
CA GLY A 70 -29.33 -11.72 26.59
C GLY A 70 -28.26 -12.02 25.55
N LEU A 71 -27.70 -10.99 24.93
CA LEU A 71 -26.44 -11.11 24.22
C LEU A 71 -25.34 -11.16 25.27
N SER A 72 -24.86 -12.36 25.53
CA SER A 72 -23.57 -12.59 26.19
C SER A 72 -22.54 -11.69 25.51
N GLN A 73 -22.08 -10.66 26.23
CA GLN A 73 -20.94 -9.86 25.83
C GLN A 73 -19.71 -10.74 25.95
N TYR A 74 -19.45 -11.56 24.93
CA TYR A 74 -18.14 -12.17 24.75
C TYR A 74 -17.19 -11.06 24.30
N GLN A 75 -16.74 -10.26 25.27
CA GLN A 75 -15.69 -9.27 25.06
C GLN A 75 -14.41 -10.04 24.70
N SER A 76 -14.09 -10.07 23.41
CA SER A 76 -12.76 -10.47 22.97
C SER A 76 -11.76 -9.47 23.54
N LYS A 77 -10.97 -9.90 24.52
CA LYS A 77 -9.88 -9.12 25.14
C LYS A 77 -8.85 -8.62 24.12
N SER A 78 -8.87 -9.13 22.89
CA SER A 78 -7.99 -8.75 21.77
C SER A 78 -8.08 -7.27 21.36
N HIS A 79 -9.28 -6.66 21.42
CA HIS A 79 -9.51 -5.31 20.89
C HIS A 79 -8.88 -4.16 21.71
N THR A 80 -8.22 -4.45 22.83
CA THR A 80 -7.64 -3.42 23.72
C THR A 80 -6.16 -3.14 23.47
N LYS A 81 -5.44 -4.00 22.73
CA LYS A 81 -3.98 -3.83 22.51
C LYS A 81 -3.65 -2.83 21.38
N HIS A 82 -4.58 -2.67 20.44
CA HIS A 82 -4.41 -1.88 19.22
C HIS A 82 -5.59 -0.93 19.17
N HIS A 83 -5.39 0.38 18.92
CA HIS A 83 -6.38 1.47 19.02
C HIS A 83 -7.59 1.39 18.06
N ILE A 84 -8.19 0.21 17.93
CA ILE A 84 -9.37 -0.08 17.14
C ILE A 84 -10.56 0.49 17.90
N GLN A 85 -11.33 1.36 17.24
CA GLN A 85 -12.44 2.04 17.90
C GLN A 85 -13.54 1.02 18.23
N GLN A 86 -14.15 1.10 19.42
CA GLN A 86 -15.27 0.22 19.75
C GLN A 86 -16.37 0.31 18.67
N GLY A 87 -16.71 -0.83 18.06
CA GLY A 87 -17.71 -0.94 17.00
C GLY A 87 -17.20 -0.80 15.56
N ARG A 88 -15.90 -0.54 15.33
CA ARG A 88 -15.26 -0.58 14.00
C ARG A 88 -14.08 -1.53 14.06
N SER A 89 -14.00 -2.55 13.21
CA SER A 89 -12.96 -3.61 13.36
C SER A 89 -12.21 -3.97 12.08
N THR A 90 -12.61 -3.42 10.93
CA THR A 90 -12.07 -3.83 9.62
C THR A 90 -11.34 -2.69 8.92
N ILE A 91 -10.14 -2.98 8.44
CA ILE A 91 -9.35 -2.10 7.57
C ILE A 91 -9.68 -2.43 6.11
N VAL A 92 -9.73 -1.44 5.23
CA VAL A 92 -9.80 -1.67 3.77
C VAL A 92 -8.50 -1.24 3.10
N HIS A 93 -7.94 -2.05 2.22
CA HIS A 93 -6.83 -1.63 1.35
C HIS A 93 -7.39 -1.02 0.07
N LEU A 94 -7.37 0.31 -0.03
CA LEU A 94 -7.73 1.04 -1.25
C LEU A 94 -6.52 1.12 -2.19
N PHE A 95 -6.20 -0.02 -2.80
CA PHE A 95 -4.96 -0.21 -3.55
C PHE A 95 -4.87 0.66 -4.80
N GLU A 96 -3.81 1.48 -4.89
CA GLU A 96 -3.52 2.45 -5.95
C GLU A 96 -4.52 3.62 -6.09
N TRP A 97 -5.41 3.82 -5.12
CA TRP A 97 -6.33 4.96 -5.13
C TRP A 97 -5.59 6.30 -4.94
N ARG A 98 -6.12 7.38 -5.53
CA ARG A 98 -5.59 8.73 -5.31
C ARG A 98 -6.09 9.28 -3.98
N TRP A 99 -5.33 10.20 -3.39
CA TRP A 99 -5.64 10.76 -2.06
C TRP A 99 -7.02 11.42 -2.02
N ASN A 100 -7.37 12.21 -3.04
CA ASN A 100 -8.66 12.89 -3.10
C ASN A 100 -9.84 11.90 -3.17
N ASP A 101 -9.69 10.79 -3.92
CA ASP A 101 -10.71 9.74 -4.02
C ASP A 101 -10.91 9.03 -2.67
N ILE A 102 -9.82 8.77 -1.92
CA ILE A 102 -9.88 8.19 -0.58
C ILE A 102 -10.56 9.14 0.40
N ALA A 103 -10.26 10.44 0.34
CA ALA A 103 -10.87 11.45 1.20
C ALA A 103 -12.39 11.49 1.03
N GLU A 104 -12.87 11.48 -0.22
CA GLU A 104 -14.30 11.40 -0.54
C GLU A 104 -14.91 10.07 -0.08
N GLU A 105 -14.21 8.95 -0.27
CA GLU A 105 -14.66 7.62 0.14
C GLU A 105 -14.81 7.49 1.66
N CYS A 106 -13.91 8.11 2.43
CA CYS A 106 -14.01 8.19 3.88
C CYS A 106 -15.32 8.84 4.33
N GLU A 107 -15.68 9.97 3.73
CA GLU A 107 -16.85 10.76 4.11
C GLU A 107 -18.15 10.14 3.63
N ARG A 108 -18.19 9.70 2.36
CA ARG A 108 -19.43 9.25 1.72
C ARG A 108 -19.78 7.81 2.02
N TYR A 109 -18.80 6.97 2.37
CA TYR A 109 -19.01 5.52 2.49
C TYR A 109 -18.38 4.91 3.75
N LEU A 110 -17.06 5.00 3.93
CA LEU A 110 -16.37 4.23 4.96
C LEU A 110 -16.77 4.64 6.38
N GLY A 111 -16.85 5.95 6.64
CA GLY A 111 -17.30 6.50 7.91
C GLY A 111 -18.72 6.06 8.25
N PRO A 112 -19.72 6.31 7.37
CA PRO A 112 -21.10 5.86 7.57
C PRO A 112 -21.27 4.33 7.70
N ASN A 113 -20.42 3.53 7.04
CA ASN A 113 -20.52 2.06 7.05
C ASN A 113 -19.59 1.39 8.07
N GLY A 114 -18.98 2.14 8.99
CA GLY A 114 -18.29 1.57 10.15
C GLY A 114 -16.93 0.91 9.87
N PHE A 115 -16.26 1.24 8.77
CA PHE A 115 -14.87 0.83 8.56
C PHE A 115 -13.95 1.52 9.58
N ASP A 116 -12.97 0.78 10.12
CA ASP A 116 -12.00 1.34 11.08
C ASP A 116 -11.00 2.26 10.40
N GLY A 117 -10.51 1.86 9.22
CA GLY A 117 -9.54 2.64 8.49
C GLY A 117 -9.18 2.12 7.11
N VAL A 118 -8.26 2.84 6.47
CA VAL A 118 -7.78 2.59 5.12
C VAL A 118 -6.29 2.31 5.16
N GLN A 119 -5.86 1.19 4.59
CA GLN A 119 -4.49 1.04 4.15
C GLN A 119 -4.32 1.75 2.81
N ILE A 120 -3.36 2.66 2.72
CA ILE A 120 -2.99 3.37 1.49
C ILE A 120 -1.73 2.75 0.88
N SER A 121 -1.60 2.78 -0.45
CA SER A 121 -0.35 2.43 -1.15
C SER A 121 0.81 3.36 -0.77
N PRO A 122 2.09 2.97 -1.01
CA PRO A 122 3.25 3.72 -0.51
C PRO A 122 3.20 5.22 -0.83
N PRO A 123 3.19 6.13 0.17
CA PRO A 123 3.06 7.56 -0.08
C PRO A 123 4.39 8.24 -0.43
N SER A 124 5.52 7.55 -0.23
CA SER A 124 6.85 8.02 -0.58
C SER A 124 7.07 8.06 -2.10
N GLU A 125 8.01 8.91 -2.51
CA GLU A 125 8.47 8.98 -3.88
C GLU A 125 9.14 7.68 -4.32
N ASN A 126 8.67 7.17 -5.45
CA ASN A 126 9.14 5.95 -6.06
C ASN A 126 9.64 6.18 -7.50
N VAL A 127 10.35 5.18 -8.03
CA VAL A 127 10.82 5.15 -9.41
C VAL A 127 9.64 5.15 -10.39
N VAL A 128 9.79 5.79 -11.56
CA VAL A 128 8.81 5.74 -12.65
C VAL A 128 9.29 4.72 -13.67
N VAL A 129 8.57 3.60 -13.76
CA VAL A 129 8.90 2.52 -14.70
C VAL A 129 8.11 2.72 -15.99
N THR A 130 8.81 2.79 -17.12
CA THR A 130 8.18 3.00 -18.43
C THR A 130 8.05 1.72 -19.26
N LYS A 131 8.75 0.65 -18.86
CA LYS A 131 8.67 -0.68 -19.46
C LYS A 131 8.75 -1.75 -18.35
N PRO A 132 7.64 -2.46 -18.05
CA PRO A 132 6.28 -2.21 -18.54
C PRO A 132 5.77 -0.80 -18.14
N TRP A 133 4.70 -0.30 -18.77
CA TRP A 133 4.22 1.06 -18.51
C TRP A 133 3.53 1.15 -17.15
N ARG A 134 4.18 1.84 -16.19
CA ARG A 134 3.61 2.22 -14.89
C ARG A 134 3.01 1.03 -14.11
N PRO A 135 3.75 -0.09 -13.94
CA PRO A 135 3.31 -1.22 -13.15
C PRO A 135 3.01 -0.79 -11.71
N TRP A 136 2.14 -1.51 -11.02
CA TRP A 136 1.82 -1.21 -9.61
C TRP A 136 3.05 -1.34 -8.70
N TRP A 137 3.92 -2.31 -8.99
CA TRP A 137 5.10 -2.61 -8.19
C TRP A 137 6.17 -1.52 -8.25
N GLU A 138 6.06 -0.53 -9.16
CA GLU A 138 6.98 0.62 -9.17
C GLU A 138 6.97 1.38 -7.85
N ARG A 139 5.87 1.32 -7.08
CA ARG A 139 5.72 1.98 -5.77
C ARG A 139 6.51 1.33 -4.65
N TYR A 140 6.97 0.10 -4.84
CA TYR A 140 7.83 -0.64 -3.93
C TYR A 140 9.31 -0.47 -4.32
N GLN A 141 9.63 0.59 -5.05
CA GLN A 141 10.99 0.98 -5.40
C GLN A 141 11.24 2.43 -5.00
N PRO A 142 11.47 2.71 -3.71
CA PRO A 142 11.67 4.06 -3.22
C PRO A 142 12.85 4.75 -3.88
N VAL A 143 12.68 6.03 -4.17
CA VAL A 143 13.75 6.94 -4.60
C VAL A 143 14.05 7.95 -3.50
N SER A 144 13.02 8.42 -2.81
CA SER A 144 13.19 9.25 -1.63
C SER A 144 12.02 9.07 -0.67
N TYR A 145 12.13 9.69 0.50
CA TYR A 145 11.00 9.78 1.42
C TYR A 145 10.10 10.99 1.14
N ASN A 146 10.26 11.75 0.06
CA ASN A 146 9.32 12.83 -0.28
C ASN A 146 7.89 12.28 -0.44
N LEU A 147 6.88 12.99 0.09
CA LEU A 147 5.48 12.53 0.04
C LEU A 147 4.84 12.96 -1.28
N CYS A 148 5.28 12.36 -2.38
CA CYS A 148 4.75 12.62 -3.71
C CYS A 148 4.79 11.33 -4.51
N SER A 149 3.62 10.88 -4.96
CA SER A 149 3.46 9.64 -5.71
C SER A 149 2.39 9.81 -6.78
N ARG A 150 2.09 8.74 -7.53
CA ARG A 150 0.96 8.72 -8.46
C ARG A 150 -0.39 9.01 -7.80
N SER A 151 -0.54 8.77 -6.51
CA SER A 151 -1.78 9.03 -5.78
C SER A 151 -2.00 10.51 -5.49
N GLY A 152 -0.95 11.34 -5.54
CA GLY A 152 -1.04 12.79 -5.33
C GLY A 152 0.15 13.38 -4.60
N THR A 153 0.03 14.68 -4.33
CA THR A 153 1.00 15.51 -3.62
C THR A 153 0.91 15.36 -2.11
N GLN A 154 1.90 15.90 -1.39
CA GLN A 154 1.92 15.94 0.07
C GLN A 154 0.71 16.71 0.65
N GLN A 155 0.25 17.75 -0.05
CA GLN A 155 -0.89 18.54 0.40
C GLN A 155 -2.20 17.76 0.29
N GLU A 156 -2.39 17.01 -0.80
CA GLU A 156 -3.55 16.13 -0.98
C GLU A 156 -3.52 14.95 0.00
N LEU A 157 -2.34 14.40 0.30
CA LEU A 157 -2.18 13.39 1.35
C LEU A 157 -2.61 13.95 2.72
N ARG A 158 -2.17 15.17 3.07
CA ARG A 158 -2.56 15.83 4.32
C ARG A 158 -4.06 16.10 4.39
N ASP A 159 -4.66 16.58 3.30
CA ASP A 159 -6.10 16.82 3.21
C ASP A 159 -6.89 15.52 3.45
N MET A 160 -6.50 14.44 2.77
CA MET A 160 -7.12 13.13 2.92
C MET A 160 -7.02 12.60 4.36
N VAL A 161 -5.84 12.67 4.98
CA VAL A 161 -5.67 12.25 6.39
C VAL A 161 -6.56 13.05 7.33
N CYS A 162 -6.62 14.38 7.15
CA CYS A 162 -7.47 15.25 7.96
C CYS A 162 -8.97 14.89 7.82
N ARG A 163 -9.46 14.80 6.59
CA ARG A 163 -10.87 14.51 6.29
C ARG A 163 -11.29 13.13 6.79
N CYS A 164 -10.47 12.10 6.54
CA CYS A 164 -10.73 10.75 7.03
C CYS A 164 -10.77 10.68 8.56
N ASN A 165 -9.77 11.27 9.24
CA ASN A 165 -9.76 11.29 10.70
C ASN A 165 -10.97 12.04 11.30
N ASN A 166 -11.44 13.12 10.65
CA ASN A 166 -12.63 13.87 11.10
C ASN A 166 -13.94 13.06 11.04
N VAL A 167 -14.00 12.02 10.20
CA VAL A 167 -15.13 11.07 10.14
C VAL A 167 -14.83 9.72 10.83
N GLY A 168 -13.77 9.70 11.65
CA GLY A 168 -13.35 8.55 12.45
C GLY A 168 -12.76 7.40 11.63
N VAL A 169 -12.34 7.63 10.39
CA VAL A 169 -11.70 6.63 9.53
C VAL A 169 -10.19 6.85 9.59
N LYS A 170 -9.47 5.90 10.17
CA LYS A 170 -8.02 5.97 10.35
C LYS A 170 -7.29 5.74 9.03
N ILE A 171 -6.10 6.31 8.87
CA ILE A 171 -5.23 6.02 7.73
C ILE A 171 -4.01 5.25 8.20
N TYR A 172 -3.71 4.15 7.52
CA TYR A 172 -2.54 3.31 7.73
C TYR A 172 -1.66 3.37 6.47
N ALA A 173 -0.44 3.88 6.61
CA ALA A 173 0.46 4.04 5.46
C ALA A 173 1.24 2.75 5.20
N ASP A 174 1.29 2.32 3.94
CA ASP A 174 2.27 1.33 3.49
C ASP A 174 3.66 1.98 3.42
N VAL A 175 4.61 1.49 4.21
CA VAL A 175 5.98 2.04 4.27
C VAL A 175 6.99 1.01 3.80
N VAL A 176 7.77 1.42 2.80
CA VAL A 176 8.82 0.60 2.18
C VAL A 176 10.16 1.07 2.72
N ILE A 177 10.64 0.38 3.77
CA ILE A 177 11.82 0.80 4.54
C ILE A 177 12.96 -0.23 4.54
N ASN A 178 12.73 -1.42 3.98
CA ASN A 178 13.77 -2.43 3.80
C ASN A 178 14.81 -2.02 2.76
N HIS A 179 14.34 -1.47 1.64
CA HIS A 179 15.16 -1.26 0.44
C HIS A 179 14.82 0.07 -0.24
N MET A 180 15.71 0.48 -1.14
CA MET A 180 15.44 1.49 -2.16
C MET A 180 15.13 0.81 -3.51
N CYS A 181 15.12 1.55 -4.61
CA CYS A 181 14.86 0.97 -5.95
C CYS A 181 15.85 -0.14 -6.34
N MET A 182 15.50 -0.90 -7.39
CA MET A 182 16.36 -1.96 -7.92
C MET A 182 17.76 -1.43 -8.28
N SER A 183 18.80 -2.21 -8.02
CA SER A 183 20.18 -1.85 -8.38
C SER A 183 20.37 -1.61 -9.88
N GLY A 184 19.49 -2.19 -10.71
CA GLY A 184 19.41 -2.00 -12.16
C GLY A 184 18.48 -0.88 -12.63
N ALA A 185 17.88 -0.09 -11.73
CA ALA A 185 16.98 1.01 -12.10
C ALA A 185 17.69 2.17 -12.84
N GLY A 186 19.03 2.14 -12.86
CA GLY A 186 19.88 3.12 -13.53
C GLY A 186 19.96 4.44 -12.77
N GLU A 187 20.24 5.50 -13.52
CA GLU A 187 20.33 6.88 -13.03
C GLU A 187 19.09 7.66 -13.46
N GLY A 188 18.60 8.54 -12.60
CA GLY A 188 17.50 9.45 -12.89
C GLY A 188 17.90 10.90 -12.67
N GLU A 189 17.83 11.71 -13.72
CA GLU A 189 17.75 13.18 -13.63
C GLU A 189 16.86 13.68 -14.78
N GLY A 190 15.77 14.38 -14.48
CA GLY A 190 14.89 14.90 -15.53
C GLY A 190 14.02 13.86 -16.27
N ARG A 191 13.18 14.39 -17.18
CA ARG A 191 11.79 13.95 -17.49
C ARG A 191 11.47 12.44 -17.38
N ARG A 192 10.87 11.89 -16.34
CA ARG A 192 11.07 11.95 -14.89
C ARG A 192 11.13 10.47 -14.47
N ARG A 193 12.30 9.97 -14.06
CA ARG A 193 12.48 8.57 -13.61
C ARG A 193 12.06 8.34 -12.15
N SER A 194 11.52 9.35 -11.49
CA SER A 194 10.95 9.31 -10.15
C SER A 194 9.69 10.16 -10.11
N THR A 195 8.78 9.86 -9.19
CA THR A 195 7.44 10.46 -9.14
C THR A 195 7.45 11.93 -8.68
N CYS A 196 8.46 12.36 -7.93
CA CYS A 196 8.66 13.77 -7.53
C CYS A 196 9.80 14.45 -8.30
N GLY A 197 10.53 13.72 -9.14
CA GLY A 197 11.63 14.24 -9.95
C GLY A 197 12.96 14.33 -9.21
N SER A 198 13.09 13.72 -8.03
CA SER A 198 14.36 13.65 -7.31
C SER A 198 15.41 12.88 -8.10
N TYR A 199 16.66 13.37 -8.04
CA TYR A 199 17.81 12.66 -8.58
C TYR A 199 18.11 11.39 -7.78
N PHE A 200 18.53 10.34 -8.47
CA PHE A 200 19.17 9.16 -7.87
C PHE A 200 20.08 8.45 -8.88
N ASN A 201 21.05 7.70 -8.37
CA ASN A 201 21.87 6.78 -9.16
C ASN A 201 21.94 5.42 -8.47
N ALA A 202 21.12 4.47 -8.92
CA ALA A 202 21.02 3.16 -8.28
C ALA A 202 22.34 2.37 -8.38
N SER A 203 23.05 2.48 -9.51
CA SER A 203 24.33 1.79 -9.71
C SER A 203 25.44 2.30 -8.78
N LYS A 204 25.40 3.59 -8.42
CA LYS A 204 26.34 4.19 -7.44
C LYS A 204 25.79 4.22 -6.01
N ARG A 205 24.54 3.79 -5.80
CA ARG A 205 23.82 3.85 -4.52
C ARG A 205 23.68 5.27 -4.00
N GLU A 206 23.44 6.22 -4.89
CA GLU A 206 23.30 7.64 -4.55
C GLU A 206 21.82 8.03 -4.53
N PHE A 207 21.33 8.41 -3.35
CA PHE A 207 19.96 8.90 -3.15
C PHE A 207 20.02 10.21 -2.34
N PRO A 208 20.44 11.32 -2.96
CA PRO A 208 20.73 12.56 -2.24
C PRO A 208 19.52 13.22 -1.59
N SER A 209 18.30 12.87 -1.99
CA SER A 209 17.08 13.39 -1.34
C SER A 209 16.78 12.74 0.03
N VAL A 210 17.42 11.61 0.35
CA VAL A 210 17.41 10.98 1.69
C VAL A 210 18.74 11.14 2.42
N PRO A 211 19.65 11.93 1.85
CA PRO A 211 21.05 11.56 1.58
C PRO A 211 21.50 10.14 1.98
N TYR A 212 21.24 9.14 1.12
CA TYR A 212 21.96 7.86 1.16
C TYR A 212 23.07 7.79 0.11
N SER A 213 24.08 6.98 0.44
CA SER A 213 25.29 6.70 -0.35
C SER A 213 25.58 5.20 -0.26
N ALA A 214 26.55 4.67 -1.02
CA ALA A 214 26.93 3.25 -0.98
C ALA A 214 27.15 2.69 0.44
N SER A 215 27.69 3.51 1.35
CA SER A 215 27.89 3.10 2.75
C SER A 215 26.59 2.82 3.52
N HIS A 216 25.43 3.20 3.01
CA HIS A 216 24.14 3.00 3.68
C HIS A 216 23.40 1.74 3.22
N PHE A 217 24.05 0.90 2.41
CA PHE A 217 23.50 -0.35 1.88
C PHE A 217 24.29 -1.56 2.38
N ASN A 218 23.67 -2.73 2.38
CA ASN A 218 24.27 -4.00 2.80
C ASN A 218 25.16 -4.66 1.73
N ASP A 219 25.65 -3.89 0.76
CA ASP A 219 26.52 -4.38 -0.31
C ASP A 219 27.72 -5.20 0.22
N ASP A 220 28.33 -4.79 1.34
CA ASP A 220 29.46 -5.50 1.95
C ASP A 220 29.06 -6.60 2.92
N LYS A 221 27.81 -6.62 3.40
CA LYS A 221 27.32 -7.66 4.34
C LYS A 221 26.72 -8.86 3.64
N CYS A 222 26.17 -8.67 2.45
CA CYS A 222 25.63 -9.77 1.67
C CYS A 222 26.76 -10.68 1.19
N THR A 223 26.72 -11.95 1.59
CA THR A 223 27.77 -12.94 1.29
C THR A 223 27.54 -13.68 -0.03
N THR A 224 26.38 -13.51 -0.68
CA THR A 224 26.07 -14.19 -1.94
C THR A 224 26.79 -13.53 -3.12
N SER A 225 27.15 -14.36 -4.12
CA SER A 225 27.90 -13.89 -5.29
C SER A 225 27.09 -12.91 -6.15
N SER A 226 25.77 -13.13 -6.25
CA SER A 226 24.87 -12.25 -7.01
C SER A 226 24.48 -10.98 -6.25
N ARG A 227 24.82 -10.90 -4.95
CA ARG A 227 24.31 -9.91 -3.98
C ARG A 227 22.79 -10.00 -3.74
N ASN A 228 22.11 -11.00 -4.28
CA ASN A 228 20.69 -11.24 -4.08
C ASN A 228 20.45 -12.37 -3.08
N ILE A 229 19.23 -12.46 -2.59
CA ILE A 229 18.74 -13.65 -1.89
C ILE A 229 18.68 -14.81 -2.90
N GLU A 230 19.41 -15.89 -2.63
CA GLU A 230 19.50 -17.08 -3.48
C GLU A 230 18.79 -18.29 -2.84
N THR A 231 18.67 -18.31 -1.51
CA THR A 231 17.90 -19.30 -0.74
C THR A 231 17.28 -18.65 0.49
N TYR A 232 16.05 -19.06 0.81
CA TYR A 232 15.35 -18.64 2.02
C TYR A 232 15.72 -19.47 3.26
N GLN A 233 16.59 -20.47 3.12
CA GLN A 233 17.06 -21.33 4.22
C GLN A 233 18.22 -20.73 5.03
N ASP A 234 18.75 -19.60 4.59
CA ASP A 234 19.81 -18.89 5.29
C ASP A 234 19.30 -17.52 5.72
N ILE A 235 19.14 -17.34 7.04
CA ILE A 235 18.57 -16.13 7.61
C ILE A 235 19.41 -14.88 7.33
N TYR A 236 20.73 -15.04 7.13
CA TYR A 236 21.63 -13.91 6.92
C TYR A 236 21.44 -13.34 5.53
N GLN A 237 21.36 -14.16 4.49
CA GLN A 237 21.07 -13.64 3.16
C GLN A 237 19.66 -13.06 3.06
N VAL A 238 18.65 -13.68 3.69
CA VAL A 238 17.27 -13.16 3.63
C VAL A 238 17.18 -11.74 4.19
N ARG A 239 18.02 -11.38 5.17
CA ARG A 239 18.00 -10.07 5.84
C ARG A 239 19.12 -9.09 5.45
N ASN A 240 20.15 -9.55 4.73
CA ASN A 240 21.30 -8.71 4.35
C ASN A 240 21.54 -8.65 2.84
N CYS A 241 20.84 -9.44 2.03
CA CYS A 241 20.98 -9.46 0.58
C CYS A 241 19.75 -8.87 -0.10
N ARG A 242 19.92 -8.47 -1.36
CA ARG A 242 18.87 -7.80 -2.13
C ARG A 242 17.71 -8.75 -2.43
N LEU A 243 16.51 -8.38 -2.02
CA LEU A 243 15.28 -9.00 -2.47
C LEU A 243 15.05 -8.63 -3.94
N LEU A 244 15.16 -9.59 -4.87
CA LEU A 244 14.91 -9.36 -6.30
C LEU A 244 15.68 -8.15 -6.88
N GLY A 245 16.92 -7.93 -6.44
CA GLY A 245 17.75 -6.82 -6.88
C GLY A 245 17.47 -5.46 -6.22
N LEU A 246 16.50 -5.36 -5.31
CA LEU A 246 16.20 -4.14 -4.55
C LEU A 246 17.36 -3.79 -3.62
N LEU A 247 17.84 -2.54 -3.69
CA LEU A 247 19.01 -2.11 -2.92
C LEU A 247 18.72 -2.11 -1.42
N ASP A 248 19.32 -3.07 -0.72
CA ASP A 248 19.03 -3.40 0.67
C ASP A 248 19.71 -2.43 1.67
N LEU A 249 18.92 -1.77 2.52
CA LEU A 249 19.41 -0.73 3.44
C LEU A 249 20.10 -1.35 4.66
N ALA A 250 21.24 -0.77 5.05
CA ALA A 250 21.98 -1.18 6.24
C ALA A 250 21.34 -0.60 7.51
N GLN A 251 20.24 -1.20 7.96
CA GLN A 251 19.43 -0.70 9.08
C GLN A 251 20.10 -0.81 10.45
N ASP A 252 21.26 -1.46 10.56
CA ASP A 252 22.09 -1.41 11.76
C ASP A 252 22.84 -0.08 11.92
N LYS A 253 22.92 0.73 10.85
CA LYS A 253 23.58 2.04 10.85
C LYS A 253 22.63 3.11 11.37
N GLU A 254 23.11 3.93 12.31
CA GLU A 254 22.30 4.96 12.95
C GLU A 254 21.68 5.94 11.95
N HIS A 255 22.45 6.43 10.97
CA HIS A 255 21.93 7.33 9.94
C HIS A 255 20.76 6.72 9.15
N VAL A 256 20.79 5.42 8.85
CA VAL A 256 19.68 4.74 8.15
C VAL A 256 18.44 4.70 9.04
N ARG A 257 18.59 4.32 10.32
CA ARG A 257 17.47 4.32 11.27
C ARG A 257 16.88 5.71 11.47
N GLU A 258 17.73 6.73 11.61
CA GLU A 258 17.31 8.13 11.75
C GLU A 258 16.44 8.58 10.57
N ARG A 259 16.88 8.35 9.33
CA ARG A 259 16.11 8.77 8.14
C ARG A 259 14.79 8.03 8.00
N ILE A 260 14.74 6.75 8.37
CA ILE A 260 13.49 5.97 8.42
C ILE A 260 12.55 6.53 9.50
N VAL A 261 13.06 6.78 10.70
CA VAL A 261 12.29 7.33 11.83
C VAL A 261 11.77 8.72 11.50
N ASP A 262 12.57 9.60 10.91
CA ASP A 262 12.14 10.94 10.45
C ASP A 262 10.98 10.84 9.46
N TYR A 263 11.09 9.93 8.48
CA TYR A 263 10.04 9.70 7.49
C TYR A 263 8.72 9.24 8.15
N MET A 264 8.80 8.23 9.01
CA MET A 264 7.63 7.67 9.69
C MET A 264 7.02 8.68 10.69
N ASN A 265 7.84 9.42 11.44
CA ASN A 265 7.34 10.45 12.36
C ASN A 265 6.65 11.59 11.64
N ARG A 266 7.15 12.01 10.46
CA ARG A 266 6.45 13.00 9.64
C ARG A 266 5.05 12.52 9.20
N LEU A 267 4.87 11.22 8.99
CA LEU A 267 3.56 10.61 8.72
C LEU A 267 2.69 10.57 9.99
N VAL A 268 3.24 10.15 11.14
CA VAL A 268 2.53 10.17 12.44
C VAL A 268 2.03 11.57 12.79
N ASP A 269 2.91 12.58 12.67
CA ASP A 269 2.59 13.97 12.98
C ASP A 269 1.51 14.54 12.05
N MET A 270 1.42 14.03 10.82
CA MET A 270 0.34 14.37 9.88
C MET A 270 -1.03 13.80 10.28
N GLY A 271 -1.06 12.77 11.14
CA GLY A 271 -2.28 12.10 11.60
C GLY A 271 -2.45 10.67 11.08
N ILE A 272 -1.42 10.07 10.48
CA ILE A 272 -1.41 8.64 10.15
C ILE A 272 -1.45 7.82 11.45
N ALA A 273 -2.37 6.86 11.53
CA ALA A 273 -2.65 6.08 12.73
C ALA A 273 -1.76 4.84 12.89
N GLY A 274 -1.01 4.46 11.84
CA GLY A 274 -0.18 3.28 11.85
C GLY A 274 0.40 2.94 10.48
N PHE A 275 1.07 1.79 10.42
CA PHE A 275 1.90 1.41 9.28
C PHE A 275 1.74 -0.07 8.92
N ARG A 276 1.53 -0.33 7.63
CA ARG A 276 1.93 -1.60 7.02
C ARG A 276 3.42 -1.48 6.73
N VAL A 277 4.24 -2.33 7.33
CA VAL A 277 5.68 -2.30 7.08
C VAL A 277 6.01 -3.39 6.07
N ASP A 278 6.46 -2.97 4.88
CA ASP A 278 6.81 -3.83 3.75
C ASP A 278 8.01 -4.73 4.04
N ALA A 279 7.99 -5.95 3.50
CA ALA A 279 9.16 -6.82 3.48
C ALA A 279 9.81 -7.05 4.87
N CYS A 280 9.04 -7.05 5.96
CA CYS A 280 9.57 -7.20 7.33
C CYS A 280 10.37 -8.50 7.53
N LYS A 281 10.06 -9.56 6.79
CA LYS A 281 10.86 -10.79 6.79
C LYS A 281 12.34 -10.54 6.47
N HIS A 282 12.62 -9.52 5.67
CA HIS A 282 13.94 -9.13 5.17
C HIS A 282 14.65 -8.12 6.08
N MET A 283 14.05 -7.76 7.22
CA MET A 283 14.66 -6.86 8.21
C MET A 283 14.91 -7.62 9.52
N TRP A 284 15.93 -7.23 10.28
CA TRP A 284 16.15 -7.84 11.59
C TRP A 284 15.10 -7.35 12.61
N PRO A 285 14.53 -8.23 13.44
CA PRO A 285 13.60 -7.80 14.50
C PRO A 285 14.18 -6.72 15.43
N GLU A 286 15.48 -6.78 15.72
CA GLU A 286 16.13 -5.78 16.58
C GLU A 286 16.24 -4.40 15.91
N ASP A 287 16.50 -4.33 14.60
CA ASP A 287 16.50 -3.07 13.84
C ASP A 287 15.10 -2.45 13.83
N LEU A 288 14.07 -3.28 13.58
CA LEU A 288 12.67 -2.86 13.62
C LEU A 288 12.27 -2.38 15.02
N LYS A 289 12.66 -3.10 16.07
CA LYS A 289 12.42 -2.70 17.46
C LYS A 289 13.02 -1.33 17.77
N ASN A 290 14.26 -1.07 17.33
CA ASN A 290 14.90 0.22 17.48
C ASN A 290 14.10 1.32 16.78
N ILE A 291 13.78 1.14 15.50
CA ILE A 291 13.00 2.10 14.70
C ILE A 291 11.63 2.36 15.36
N TYR A 292 10.87 1.33 15.70
CA TYR A 292 9.52 1.46 16.27
C TYR A 292 9.52 2.12 17.64
N SER A 293 10.55 1.91 18.46
CA SER A 293 10.67 2.53 19.79
C SER A 293 10.83 4.06 19.73
N ARG A 294 11.35 4.57 18.60
CA ARG A 294 11.63 5.99 18.36
C ARG A 294 10.49 6.74 17.67
N LEU A 295 9.43 6.03 17.27
CA LEU A 295 8.28 6.68 16.67
C LEU A 295 7.58 7.58 17.70
N HIS A 296 7.01 8.68 17.25
CA HIS A 296 6.17 9.54 18.06
C HIS A 296 4.89 8.81 18.48
N ASN A 297 4.25 9.33 19.54
CA ASN A 297 2.85 8.99 19.79
C ASN A 297 1.96 9.69 18.75
N LEU A 298 0.77 9.14 18.50
CA LEU A 298 -0.18 9.66 17.53
C LEU A 298 -0.62 11.09 17.85
N ASN A 299 -0.96 11.84 16.81
CA ASN A 299 -1.36 13.24 16.89
C ASN A 299 -2.60 13.42 17.79
N THR A 300 -2.47 14.20 18.85
CA THR A 300 -3.52 14.37 19.89
C THR A 300 -4.73 15.17 19.42
N THR A 301 -4.74 15.67 18.19
CA THR A 301 -5.92 16.28 17.56
C THR A 301 -7.03 15.24 17.36
N TRP A 302 -6.66 14.00 17.00
CA TRP A 302 -7.62 12.92 16.69
C TRP A 302 -7.48 11.70 17.59
N PHE A 303 -6.32 11.51 18.23
CA PHE A 303 -6.02 10.33 19.04
C PHE A 303 -5.83 10.70 20.50
N THR A 304 -6.10 9.75 21.40
CA THR A 304 -5.89 9.96 22.84
C THR A 304 -4.40 10.08 23.15
N GLN A 305 -4.06 10.93 24.14
CA GLN A 305 -2.67 11.15 24.55
C GLN A 305 -1.97 9.83 24.90
N GLY A 306 -0.75 9.64 24.38
CA GLY A 306 0.03 8.43 24.60
C GLY A 306 -0.29 7.28 23.64
N SER A 307 -1.25 7.45 22.71
CA SER A 307 -1.53 6.43 21.69
C SER A 307 -0.32 6.17 20.80
N ARG A 308 0.02 4.90 20.59
CA ARG A 308 1.10 4.46 19.70
C ARG A 308 0.56 4.15 18.30
N PRO A 309 1.34 4.38 17.23
CA PRO A 309 0.97 3.92 15.90
C PRO A 309 0.76 2.40 15.86
N LEU A 310 -0.29 1.94 15.20
CA LEU A 310 -0.50 0.52 14.96
C LEU A 310 0.52 0.02 13.94
N ILE A 311 1.30 -0.99 14.29
CA ILE A 311 2.25 -1.62 13.36
C ILE A 311 1.70 -2.97 12.94
N TYR A 312 1.69 -3.23 11.63
CA TYR A 312 1.47 -4.56 11.08
C TYR A 312 2.50 -4.89 10.00
N GLN A 313 3.16 -6.03 10.20
CA GLN A 313 4.42 -6.38 9.55
C GLN A 313 4.16 -7.40 8.47
N GLU A 314 4.61 -7.13 7.24
CA GLU A 314 4.54 -8.14 6.19
C GLU A 314 5.63 -9.19 6.39
N ILE A 315 5.21 -10.37 6.84
CA ILE A 315 6.07 -11.54 6.95
C ILE A 315 5.33 -12.70 6.29
N ILE A 316 5.85 -13.14 5.15
CA ILE A 316 5.36 -14.34 4.48
C ILE A 316 5.98 -15.56 5.19
N ASP A 317 5.24 -16.20 6.09
CA ASP A 317 5.60 -17.45 6.74
C ASP A 317 4.51 -18.50 6.49
N LEU A 318 4.75 -19.41 5.53
CA LEU A 318 3.89 -20.55 5.23
C LEU A 318 4.40 -21.85 5.89
N GLY A 319 5.40 -21.77 6.77
CA GLY A 319 6.16 -22.92 7.26
C GLY A 319 7.32 -23.33 6.32
N GLY A 320 8.17 -24.25 6.79
CA GLY A 320 9.27 -24.81 5.99
C GLY A 320 10.53 -23.94 5.83
N GLU A 321 10.52 -22.71 6.34
CA GLU A 321 11.66 -21.79 6.34
C GLU A 321 12.09 -21.44 7.78
N PRO A 322 13.37 -21.06 8.01
CA PRO A 322 13.90 -20.82 9.35
C PRO A 322 13.34 -19.55 10.01
N ILE A 323 13.03 -18.50 9.23
CA ILE A 323 12.47 -17.25 9.77
C ILE A 323 10.99 -17.46 10.09
N LYS A 324 10.61 -17.15 11.33
CA LYS A 324 9.24 -17.32 11.83
C LYS A 324 8.54 -16.00 12.06
N ALA A 325 7.24 -15.96 11.78
CA ALA A 325 6.40 -14.79 12.09
C ALA A 325 6.42 -14.42 13.60
N THR A 326 6.58 -15.41 14.48
CA THR A 326 6.66 -15.23 15.93
C THR A 326 7.89 -14.46 16.40
N GLU A 327 8.94 -14.32 15.58
CA GLU A 327 10.10 -13.46 15.88
C GLU A 327 9.70 -11.97 15.94
N TYR A 328 8.56 -11.60 15.33
CA TYR A 328 8.13 -10.22 15.13
C TYR A 328 6.82 -9.87 15.84
N SER A 329 6.08 -10.86 16.36
CA SER A 329 4.74 -10.63 16.92
C SER A 329 4.75 -9.83 18.24
N GLY A 330 5.90 -9.75 18.90
CA GLY A 330 6.13 -8.83 20.03
C GLY A 330 6.24 -7.35 19.64
N LEU A 331 6.47 -7.04 18.35
CA LEU A 331 6.68 -5.68 17.84
C LEU A 331 5.41 -5.04 17.26
N GLY A 332 4.41 -5.85 16.93
CA GLY A 332 3.18 -5.42 16.27
C GLY A 332 2.40 -6.62 15.75
N LEU A 333 1.33 -6.36 15.00
CA LEU A 333 0.64 -7.41 14.26
C LEU A 333 1.55 -7.98 13.16
N VAL A 334 1.26 -9.19 12.70
CA VAL A 334 1.93 -9.84 11.57
C VAL A 334 0.88 -10.31 10.58
N THR A 335 1.15 -10.17 9.29
CA THR A 335 0.29 -10.69 8.21
C THR A 335 0.23 -12.22 8.23
N GLU A 336 -0.93 -12.78 8.53
CA GLU A 336 -1.13 -14.24 8.60
C GLU A 336 -1.47 -14.81 7.22
N PHE A 337 -0.45 -15.02 6.38
CA PHE A 337 -0.62 -15.51 5.00
C PHE A 337 -1.15 -16.95 4.92
N LYS A 338 -0.99 -17.75 5.98
CA LYS A 338 -1.62 -19.08 6.04
C LYS A 338 -3.15 -18.96 6.01
N TYR A 339 -3.72 -17.91 6.60
CA TYR A 339 -5.18 -17.72 6.69
C TYR A 339 -5.86 -17.76 5.31
N GLY A 340 -5.46 -16.87 4.39
CA GLY A 340 -6.05 -16.80 3.04
C GLY A 340 -5.79 -18.07 2.22
N THR A 341 -4.60 -18.67 2.37
CA THR A 341 -4.21 -19.92 1.70
C THR A 341 -5.08 -21.10 2.12
N MET A 342 -5.27 -21.28 3.43
CA MET A 342 -6.08 -22.36 3.99
C MET A 342 -7.56 -22.17 3.71
N LEU A 343 -8.08 -20.95 3.91
CA LEU A 343 -9.48 -20.63 3.64
C LEU A 343 -9.80 -20.82 2.14
N GLY A 344 -8.92 -20.35 1.25
CA GLY A 344 -9.02 -20.58 -0.18
C GLY A 344 -9.09 -22.07 -0.54
N SER A 345 -8.19 -22.88 0.03
CA SER A 345 -8.16 -24.32 -0.17
C SER A 345 -9.46 -25.00 0.28
N VAL A 346 -9.99 -24.63 1.45
CA VAL A 346 -11.25 -25.17 1.99
C VAL A 346 -12.44 -24.81 1.10
N ILE A 347 -12.58 -23.53 0.73
CA ILE A 347 -13.72 -23.06 -0.07
C ILE A 347 -13.69 -23.66 -1.49
N ARG A 348 -12.48 -23.85 -2.07
CA ARG A 348 -12.29 -24.54 -3.36
C ARG A 348 -12.44 -26.06 -3.26
N LYS A 349 -12.57 -26.62 -2.06
CA LYS A 349 -12.60 -28.08 -1.78
C LYS A 349 -11.34 -28.82 -2.23
N TRP A 350 -10.20 -28.13 -2.24
CA TRP A 350 -8.92 -28.74 -2.56
C TRP A 350 -8.43 -29.61 -1.41
N ASN A 351 -7.66 -30.66 -1.72
CA ASN A 351 -7.11 -31.59 -0.74
C ASN A 351 -8.16 -32.12 0.26
N GLN A 352 -9.38 -32.39 -0.23
CA GLN A 352 -10.53 -32.85 0.57
C GLN A 352 -11.07 -31.83 1.60
N GLY A 353 -10.67 -30.56 1.54
CA GLY A 353 -11.14 -29.51 2.44
C GLY A 353 -12.66 -29.33 2.41
N LYS A 354 -13.27 -29.21 3.59
CA LYS A 354 -14.71 -29.05 3.78
C LYS A 354 -15.00 -27.84 4.65
N LEU A 355 -16.14 -27.20 4.42
CA LEU A 355 -16.58 -26.07 5.24
C LEU A 355 -16.73 -26.44 6.74
N SER A 356 -17.00 -27.72 7.04
CA SER A 356 -17.04 -28.25 8.41
C SER A 356 -15.71 -28.11 9.15
N ASP A 357 -14.59 -28.09 8.43
CA ASP A 357 -13.25 -28.05 9.02
C ASP A 357 -13.01 -26.68 9.68
N LEU A 358 -13.63 -25.63 9.13
CA LEU A 358 -13.55 -24.25 9.66
C LEU A 358 -14.12 -24.08 11.07
N LYS A 359 -14.78 -25.09 11.64
CA LYS A 359 -15.22 -25.10 13.05
C LYS A 359 -14.07 -24.80 14.02
N THR A 360 -12.84 -25.15 13.64
CA THR A 360 -11.62 -24.96 14.45
C THR A 360 -10.67 -23.94 13.83
N CYS A 361 -11.14 -23.09 12.91
CA CYS A 361 -10.32 -22.07 12.28
C CYS A 361 -9.72 -21.12 13.34
N GLY A 362 -8.42 -20.87 13.27
CA GLY A 362 -7.70 -20.04 14.24
C GLY A 362 -6.38 -20.69 14.68
N GLU A 363 -5.97 -20.47 15.92
CA GLU A 363 -4.68 -20.92 16.46
C GLU A 363 -4.46 -22.45 16.38
N SER A 364 -5.53 -23.27 16.46
CA SER A 364 -5.45 -24.72 16.27
C SER A 364 -5.01 -25.15 14.87
N TRP A 365 -4.93 -24.22 13.91
CA TRP A 365 -4.48 -24.45 12.54
C TRP A 365 -3.03 -24.01 12.34
N ASP A 366 -2.25 -23.92 13.42
CA ASP A 366 -0.86 -23.40 13.40
C ASP A 366 -0.79 -21.96 12.86
N LEU A 367 -1.84 -21.19 13.16
CA LEU A 367 -1.88 -19.76 12.93
C LEU A 367 -1.38 -19.02 14.18
N LEU A 368 -0.94 -17.78 14.01
CA LEU A 368 -0.53 -16.89 15.09
C LEU A 368 -1.63 -16.71 16.15
N PRO A 369 -1.28 -16.29 17.37
CA PRO A 369 -2.27 -15.83 18.33
C PRO A 369 -3.20 -14.78 17.72
N SER A 370 -4.51 -14.87 17.97
CA SER A 370 -5.49 -13.99 17.33
C SER A 370 -5.24 -12.50 17.58
N GLY A 371 -4.61 -12.11 18.70
CA GLY A 371 -4.26 -10.72 19.01
C GLY A 371 -3.01 -10.19 18.31
N GLU A 372 -2.33 -11.06 17.54
CA GLU A 372 -1.08 -10.80 16.84
C GLU A 372 -1.25 -10.92 15.31
N ALA A 373 -2.40 -11.39 14.83
CA ALA A 373 -2.65 -11.65 13.41
C ALA A 373 -3.42 -10.50 12.72
N LEU A 374 -2.91 -10.05 11.58
CA LEU A 374 -3.69 -9.35 10.56
C LEU A 374 -4.08 -10.35 9.47
N VAL A 375 -5.38 -10.55 9.25
CA VAL A 375 -5.92 -11.55 8.32
C VAL A 375 -6.59 -10.91 7.12
N PHE A 376 -6.51 -11.60 5.98
CA PHE A 376 -7.11 -11.20 4.72
C PHE A 376 -7.30 -12.44 3.83
N VAL A 377 -8.28 -12.40 2.93
CA VAL A 377 -8.50 -13.46 1.93
C VAL A 377 -7.42 -13.39 0.84
N ASP A 378 -7.20 -12.18 0.32
CA ASP A 378 -6.17 -11.84 -0.65
C ASP A 378 -5.49 -10.51 -0.29
N ASN A 379 -4.30 -10.27 -0.84
CA ASN A 379 -3.64 -8.98 -0.83
C ASN A 379 -3.32 -8.56 -2.28
N HIS A 380 -2.66 -7.41 -2.41
CA HIS A 380 -2.32 -6.83 -3.70
C HIS A 380 -1.32 -7.69 -4.52
N ASP A 381 -0.44 -8.45 -3.86
CA ASP A 381 0.50 -9.36 -4.53
C ASP A 381 -0.19 -10.67 -4.96
N ASN A 382 -0.77 -11.39 -4.01
CA ASN A 382 -1.19 -12.78 -4.22
C ASN A 382 -2.48 -12.89 -5.04
N GLN A 383 -3.24 -11.80 -5.16
CA GLN A 383 -4.35 -11.75 -6.12
C GLN A 383 -3.88 -11.82 -7.59
N ARG A 384 -2.62 -11.44 -7.84
CA ARG A 384 -1.93 -11.50 -9.14
C ARG A 384 -1.07 -12.76 -9.30
N GLY A 385 -0.96 -13.59 -8.26
CA GLY A 385 -0.09 -14.77 -8.24
C GLY A 385 1.33 -14.48 -7.75
N HIS A 386 1.62 -13.26 -7.29
CA HIS A 386 2.88 -12.92 -6.64
C HIS A 386 2.79 -13.18 -5.13
N GLY A 387 3.85 -13.72 -4.51
CA GLY A 387 3.85 -13.97 -3.06
C GLY A 387 3.12 -15.26 -2.64
N ALA A 388 2.56 -15.25 -1.43
CA ALA A 388 2.14 -16.47 -0.73
C ALA A 388 0.76 -17.02 -1.14
N GLY A 389 0.64 -18.35 -1.13
CA GLY A 389 -0.61 -19.10 -1.28
C GLY A 389 -0.95 -19.55 -2.70
N GLY A 390 -0.30 -18.96 -3.72
CA GLY A 390 -0.42 -19.37 -5.11
C GLY A 390 -1.87 -19.45 -5.60
N ALA A 391 -2.21 -20.52 -6.31
CA ALA A 391 -3.53 -20.69 -6.94
C ALA A 391 -4.69 -20.91 -5.94
N SER A 392 -4.40 -21.19 -4.66
CA SER A 392 -5.44 -21.38 -3.64
C SER A 392 -6.18 -20.07 -3.33
N ILE A 393 -5.50 -18.92 -3.46
CA ILE A 393 -6.03 -17.60 -3.14
C ILE A 393 -7.28 -17.31 -3.95
N LEU A 394 -8.33 -16.87 -3.25
CA LEU A 394 -9.59 -16.43 -3.84
C LEU A 394 -9.54 -14.92 -4.07
N THR A 395 -10.01 -14.47 -5.22
CA THR A 395 -9.97 -13.05 -5.61
C THR A 395 -11.30 -12.61 -6.18
N PHE A 396 -11.45 -11.33 -6.49
CA PHE A 396 -12.65 -10.83 -7.16
C PHE A 396 -12.92 -11.49 -8.54
N TRP A 397 -11.93 -12.16 -9.15
CA TRP A 397 -12.10 -12.96 -10.37
C TRP A 397 -12.95 -14.22 -10.14
N GLU A 398 -13.05 -14.70 -8.91
CA GLU A 398 -13.93 -15.79 -8.48
C GLU A 398 -15.05 -15.27 -7.56
N PRO A 399 -15.93 -14.36 -8.03
CA PRO A 399 -16.71 -13.47 -7.16
C PRO A 399 -17.67 -14.22 -6.21
N ARG A 400 -18.18 -15.39 -6.60
CA ARG A 400 -19.06 -16.18 -5.72
C ARG A 400 -18.29 -16.76 -4.53
N MET A 401 -17.18 -17.45 -4.80
CA MET A 401 -16.35 -18.05 -3.75
C MET A 401 -15.65 -17.00 -2.90
N TYR A 402 -15.18 -15.91 -3.53
CA TYR A 402 -14.56 -14.80 -2.84
C TYR A 402 -15.50 -14.14 -1.83
N LYS A 403 -16.76 -13.86 -2.21
CA LYS A 403 -17.77 -13.34 -1.26
C LYS A 403 -18.03 -14.30 -0.09
N MET A 404 -18.01 -15.61 -0.32
CA MET A 404 -18.16 -16.61 0.76
C MET A 404 -16.97 -16.57 1.73
N ALA A 405 -15.75 -16.51 1.21
CA ALA A 405 -14.54 -16.43 2.03
C ALA A 405 -14.48 -15.12 2.85
N VAL A 406 -14.76 -13.98 2.21
CA VAL A 406 -14.80 -12.68 2.90
C VAL A 406 -15.91 -12.66 3.96
N ALA A 407 -17.10 -13.17 3.66
CA ALA A 407 -18.18 -13.26 4.64
C ALA A 407 -17.81 -14.12 5.86
N PHE A 408 -17.14 -15.26 5.64
CA PHE A 408 -16.61 -16.07 6.74
C PHE A 408 -15.59 -15.30 7.57
N MET A 409 -14.61 -14.67 6.91
CA MET A 409 -13.57 -13.89 7.58
C MET A 409 -14.14 -12.77 8.45
N LEU A 410 -15.13 -12.03 7.95
CA LEU A 410 -15.75 -10.92 8.68
C LEU A 410 -16.67 -11.38 9.83
N ALA A 411 -17.22 -12.59 9.75
CA ALA A 411 -18.05 -13.17 10.81
C ALA A 411 -17.25 -13.90 11.89
N HIS A 412 -16.03 -14.35 11.55
CA HIS A 412 -15.18 -15.13 12.45
C HIS A 412 -14.34 -14.21 13.36
N PRO A 413 -14.19 -14.49 14.67
CA PRO A 413 -13.54 -13.58 15.62
C PRO A 413 -11.99 -13.57 15.55
N TYR A 414 -11.39 -14.27 14.60
CA TYR A 414 -9.94 -14.48 14.54
C TYR A 414 -9.25 -13.35 13.78
N GLY A 415 -8.24 -12.75 14.41
CA GLY A 415 -7.39 -11.72 13.83
C GLY A 415 -8.06 -10.35 13.66
N VAL A 416 -7.26 -9.37 13.28
CA VAL A 416 -7.73 -8.08 12.76
C VAL A 416 -7.96 -8.23 11.25
N THR A 417 -9.14 -7.88 10.77
CA THR A 417 -9.52 -8.13 9.37
C THR A 417 -9.12 -6.98 8.46
N ARG A 418 -8.54 -7.34 7.30
CA ARG A 418 -8.32 -6.43 6.18
C ARG A 418 -9.07 -6.91 4.94
N VAL A 419 -9.92 -6.06 4.39
CA VAL A 419 -10.63 -6.29 3.13
C VAL A 419 -9.84 -5.66 1.98
N MET A 420 -9.73 -6.37 0.86
CA MET A 420 -9.06 -5.88 -0.34
C MET A 420 -10.04 -5.11 -1.24
N SER A 421 -9.64 -3.93 -1.72
CA SER A 421 -10.30 -3.19 -2.80
C SER A 421 -9.33 -3.04 -3.96
N SER A 422 -9.75 -3.47 -5.15
CA SER A 422 -8.86 -3.68 -6.30
C SER A 422 -9.38 -2.97 -7.55
N TYR A 423 -8.49 -2.79 -8.54
CA TYR A 423 -8.85 -2.46 -9.90
C TYR A 423 -8.82 -3.72 -10.79
N ARG A 424 -9.52 -3.70 -11.93
CA ARG A 424 -9.43 -4.76 -12.94
C ARG A 424 -8.22 -4.52 -13.85
N TRP A 425 -7.59 -5.61 -14.28
CA TRP A 425 -6.52 -5.61 -15.28
C TRP A 425 -6.75 -6.76 -16.26
N ASP A 426 -6.05 -6.73 -17.40
CA ASP A 426 -6.06 -7.82 -18.36
C ASP A 426 -5.24 -9.00 -17.80
N GLN A 427 -5.95 -9.92 -17.14
CA GLN A 427 -5.32 -11.09 -16.54
C GLN A 427 -5.01 -12.11 -17.63
N HIS A 428 -3.72 -12.41 -17.85
CA HIS A 428 -3.32 -13.53 -18.69
C HIS A 428 -3.16 -14.78 -17.81
N VAL A 429 -3.86 -15.86 -18.13
CA VAL A 429 -3.75 -17.13 -17.40
C VAL A 429 -3.26 -18.20 -18.37
N VAL A 430 -2.13 -18.84 -18.07
CA VAL A 430 -1.58 -19.95 -18.86
C VAL A 430 -1.39 -21.12 -17.91
N ASP A 431 -1.95 -22.29 -18.23
CA ASP A 431 -1.87 -23.52 -17.43
C ASP A 431 -2.26 -23.36 -15.95
N GLY A 432 -3.28 -22.54 -15.67
CA GLY A 432 -3.76 -22.26 -14.31
C GLY A 432 -2.84 -21.34 -13.48
N LYS A 433 -1.74 -20.86 -14.07
CA LYS A 433 -0.87 -19.84 -13.46
C LYS A 433 -1.29 -18.47 -13.98
N LYS A 434 -1.42 -17.52 -13.06
CA LYS A 434 -1.69 -16.11 -13.36
C LYS A 434 -0.38 -15.47 -13.82
N TYR A 435 -0.39 -14.92 -15.02
CA TYR A 435 0.64 -14.09 -15.62
C TYR A 435 0.04 -12.68 -15.77
N GLY A 436 0.49 -11.73 -14.96
CA GLY A 436 -0.06 -10.37 -15.00
C GLY A 436 0.85 -9.38 -14.29
N ASP A 437 1.32 -8.39 -15.06
CA ASP A 437 2.30 -7.37 -14.69
C ASP A 437 3.60 -7.93 -14.09
N VAL A 438 4.35 -8.69 -14.90
CA VAL A 438 5.67 -9.23 -14.56
C VAL A 438 6.60 -8.10 -14.07
N PRO A 439 7.30 -8.27 -12.93
CA PRO A 439 8.43 -7.44 -12.52
C PRO A 439 9.56 -7.37 -13.56
#